data_AF-A0A814V679-F1
#
_entry.id   AF-A0A814V679-F1
#
_cell.length_a   1.000
_cell.length_b   1.000
_cell.length_c   1.000
_cell.angle_alpha   90.00
_cell.angle_beta   90.00
_cell.angle_gamma   90.00
#
_symmetry.space_group_name_H-M   'P 1'
#
loop_
_entity.id
_entity.type
_entity.pdbx_description
1 polymer ?
#
loop_
_entity_poly.entity_id
_entity_poly.type
_entity_poly.pdbx_seq_one_letter_code
_entity_poly.pdbx_strand_id
1 'polypeptide(L)'
;MQERIDQLINSFRSSFWIEEHQWFVRCLTVKKTIYFYNLPSSFCICENKLPDLWRSTYPDDNQQEFYNNITTIHNEIFFNQLILPEIRLRNINDLHIRLPINDQFWLIVPSLERLSSLNISYHTDHFQSQLQALLDRAPHLRYLCIDQDQSLPLQISLFKYTNKSVREFNLQNYNYSFDEEECMRLCHSPLGIQCQILFIHVKNRQSIIILVKNMINLQVLHIKCNDEMFNKQSTSNENNNEQFYDENIENKDDLIQWLKDHLPSTCLVVKDLHSTSLIRIWI
;
A
#
# COMPACT_ATOMS: atom_id res chain seq x y z
N MET A 1 23.29 -27.30 8.43
CA MET A 1 22.99 -26.24 7.43
C MET A 1 24.09 -25.18 7.45
N GLN A 2 24.43 -24.63 8.62
CA GLN A 2 25.56 -23.72 8.81
C GLN A 2 26.86 -24.19 8.12
N GLU A 3 27.31 -25.42 8.42
CA GLU A 3 28.55 -25.98 7.85
C GLU A 3 28.54 -26.05 6.31
N ARG A 4 27.39 -26.36 5.70
CA ARG A 4 27.26 -26.35 4.23
C ARG A 4 27.39 -24.94 3.65
N ILE A 5 26.84 -23.95 4.34
CA ILE A 5 26.94 -22.54 3.92
C ILE A 5 28.38 -22.06 4.07
N ASP A 6 29.03 -22.40 5.19
CA ASP A 6 30.42 -22.05 5.43
C ASP A 6 31.34 -22.70 4.37
N GLN A 7 31.10 -23.97 4.01
CA GLN A 7 31.80 -24.62 2.90
C GLN A 7 31.56 -23.90 1.57
N LEU A 8 30.31 -23.54 1.26
CA LEU A 8 30.00 -22.89 -0.01
C LEU A 8 30.60 -21.49 -0.11
N ILE A 9 30.46 -20.66 0.93
CA ILE A 9 31.03 -19.30 0.92
C ILE A 9 32.56 -19.36 0.86
N ASN A 10 33.18 -20.34 1.52
CA ASN A 10 34.63 -20.52 1.46
C ASN A 10 35.11 -20.93 0.06
N SER A 11 34.29 -21.63 -0.73
CA SER A 11 34.63 -21.93 -2.14
C SER A 11 34.76 -20.67 -3.02
N PHE A 12 34.15 -19.56 -2.61
CA PHE A 12 34.24 -18.24 -3.26
C PHE A 12 35.34 -17.33 -2.68
N ARG A 13 36.12 -17.79 -1.69
CA ARG A 13 37.20 -17.01 -1.06
C ARG A 13 38.59 -17.29 -1.65
N SER A 14 38.67 -17.96 -2.81
CA SER A 14 39.95 -18.20 -3.47
C SER A 14 40.49 -16.93 -4.14
N SER A 15 41.82 -16.88 -4.35
CA SER A 15 42.48 -15.82 -5.11
C SER A 15 41.91 -15.67 -6.52
N PHE A 16 41.53 -16.79 -7.14
CA PHE A 16 40.84 -16.80 -8.44
C PHE A 16 39.59 -15.91 -8.41
N TRP A 17 38.69 -16.07 -7.44
CA TRP A 17 37.45 -15.28 -7.39
C TRP A 17 37.70 -13.84 -6.92
N ILE A 18 38.50 -13.67 -5.87
CA ILE A 18 38.63 -12.37 -5.18
C ILE A 18 39.67 -11.48 -5.85
N GLU A 19 40.86 -11.99 -6.13
CA GLU A 19 41.99 -11.19 -6.63
C GLU A 19 41.93 -11.05 -8.15
N GLU A 20 41.80 -12.17 -8.87
CA GLU A 20 41.84 -12.18 -10.34
C GLU A 20 40.54 -11.63 -10.97
N HIS A 21 39.38 -11.98 -10.39
CA HIS A 21 38.07 -11.66 -10.99
C HIS A 21 37.30 -10.56 -10.25
N GLN A 22 37.73 -10.16 -9.05
CA GLN A 22 37.03 -9.19 -8.21
C GLN A 22 35.53 -9.54 -8.03
N TRP A 23 35.23 -10.83 -7.96
CA TRP A 23 33.88 -11.38 -7.81
C TRP A 23 33.59 -11.66 -6.35
N PHE A 24 32.88 -10.73 -5.74
CA PHE A 24 32.44 -10.86 -4.36
C PHE A 24 31.03 -11.41 -4.30
N VAL A 25 30.81 -12.31 -3.36
CA VAL A 25 29.58 -13.06 -3.22
C VAL A 25 29.01 -12.84 -1.83
N ARG A 26 27.73 -12.50 -1.78
CA ARG A 26 26.93 -12.48 -0.56
C ARG A 26 26.05 -13.73 -0.53
N CYS A 27 26.04 -14.40 0.61
CA CYS A 27 25.21 -15.57 0.89
C CYS A 27 24.21 -15.25 1.99
N LEU A 28 22.94 -15.52 1.72
CA LEU A 28 21.84 -15.33 2.65
C LEU A 28 21.04 -16.62 2.79
N THR A 29 20.49 -16.88 3.96
CA THR A 29 19.50 -17.96 4.11
C THR A 29 18.19 -17.43 4.61
N VAL A 30 17.11 -17.91 4.00
CA VAL A 30 15.75 -17.67 4.46
C VAL A 30 15.03 -19.01 4.52
N LYS A 31 14.63 -19.41 5.72
CA LYS A 31 14.05 -20.73 6.03
C LYS A 31 15.01 -21.88 5.68
N LYS A 32 14.83 -22.48 4.51
CA LYS A 32 15.61 -23.64 4.02
C LYS A 32 16.29 -23.38 2.68
N THR A 33 16.14 -22.16 2.16
CA THR A 33 16.70 -21.75 0.87
C THR A 33 17.96 -20.94 1.11
N ILE A 34 18.99 -21.20 0.32
CA ILE A 34 20.24 -20.46 0.31
C ILE A 34 20.26 -19.64 -0.97
N TYR A 35 20.53 -18.35 -0.84
CA TYR A 35 20.63 -17.42 -1.96
C TYR A 35 22.05 -16.89 -2.08
N PHE A 36 22.52 -16.78 -3.32
CA PHE A 36 23.83 -16.22 -3.67
C PHE A 36 23.66 -15.03 -4.59
N TYR A 37 24.38 -13.96 -4.28
CA TYR A 37 24.36 -12.72 -5.02
C TYR A 37 25.78 -12.25 -5.28
N ASN A 38 26.03 -11.73 -6.49
CA ASN A 38 27.23 -10.98 -6.77
C ASN A 38 27.10 -9.54 -6.25
N LEU A 39 28.16 -8.99 -5.67
CA LEU A 39 28.20 -7.57 -5.32
C LEU A 39 28.67 -6.75 -6.53
N PRO A 40 28.17 -5.51 -6.73
CA PRO A 40 27.37 -4.71 -5.80
C PRO A 40 25.86 -4.84 -5.99
N SER A 41 25.35 -5.93 -6.58
CA SER A 41 23.92 -6.07 -6.91
C SER A 41 23.04 -5.61 -5.75
N SER A 42 22.27 -4.55 -5.99
CA SER A 42 21.38 -3.96 -5.00
C SER A 42 20.28 -4.94 -4.68
N PHE A 43 20.28 -5.44 -3.46
CA PHE A 43 19.29 -6.39 -2.98
C PHE A 43 18.05 -5.60 -2.52
N CYS A 44 16.97 -5.63 -3.29
CA CYS A 44 15.65 -5.31 -2.75
C CYS A 44 15.16 -6.55 -2.00
N ILE A 45 15.18 -6.53 -0.67
CA ILE A 45 14.48 -7.55 0.12
C ILE A 45 12.98 -7.31 -0.07
N CYS A 46 12.42 -7.87 -1.14
CA CYS A 46 10.99 -8.09 -1.25
C CYS A 46 10.54 -9.31 -0.41
N GLU A 47 11.44 -9.86 0.42
CA GLU A 47 11.15 -11.06 1.21
C GLU A 47 10.43 -10.73 2.51
N ASN A 48 9.46 -11.59 2.81
CA ASN A 48 8.59 -11.57 3.98
C ASN A 48 9.32 -11.64 5.34
N LYS A 49 10.64 -11.81 5.36
CA LYS A 49 11.46 -12.11 6.54
C LYS A 49 12.89 -11.58 6.40
N LEU A 50 13.56 -11.34 7.52
CA LEU A 50 15.00 -11.11 7.54
C LEU A 50 15.74 -12.45 7.33
N PRO A 51 16.96 -12.43 6.76
CA PRO A 51 17.75 -13.63 6.62
C PRO A 51 18.14 -14.21 7.98
N ASP A 52 18.00 -15.53 8.12
CA ASP A 52 18.41 -16.29 9.30
C ASP A 52 19.94 -16.28 9.45
N LEU A 53 20.65 -16.23 8.32
CA LEU A 53 22.11 -16.14 8.25
C LEU A 53 22.53 -15.21 7.13
N TRP A 54 23.61 -14.46 7.39
CA TRP A 54 24.24 -13.56 6.45
C TRP A 54 25.76 -13.80 6.42
N ARG A 55 26.36 -13.89 5.23
CA ARG A 55 27.81 -13.99 5.00
C ARG A 55 28.20 -13.24 3.72
N SER A 56 29.41 -12.71 3.70
CA SER A 56 30.00 -12.07 2.52
C SER A 56 31.46 -12.47 2.34
N THR A 57 31.92 -12.43 1.09
CA THR A 57 33.35 -12.51 0.75
C THR A 57 33.99 -11.13 0.57
N TYR A 58 33.20 -10.04 0.54
CA TYR A 58 33.73 -8.69 0.47
C TYR A 58 34.24 -8.23 1.85
N PRO A 59 35.49 -7.75 1.98
CA PRO A 59 36.12 -7.45 3.27
C PRO A 59 35.37 -6.44 4.15
N ASP A 60 34.76 -5.44 3.52
CA ASP A 60 34.09 -4.32 4.21
C ASP A 60 32.56 -4.44 4.23
N ASP A 61 32.01 -5.53 3.69
CA ASP A 61 30.56 -5.76 3.72
C ASP A 61 30.20 -6.05 5.17
N ASN A 62 29.50 -5.10 5.79
CA ASN A 62 29.03 -5.24 7.14
C ASN A 62 27.53 -5.51 7.12
N GLN A 63 27.09 -6.35 8.05
CA GLN A 63 25.68 -6.77 8.13
C GLN A 63 24.72 -5.58 8.33
N GLN A 64 25.17 -4.51 9.00
CA GLN A 64 24.36 -3.31 9.20
C GLN A 64 24.15 -2.52 7.90
N GLU A 65 25.14 -2.47 7.01
CA GLU A 65 25.03 -1.85 5.68
C GLU A 65 24.03 -2.60 4.81
N PHE A 66 24.05 -3.93 4.87
CA PHE A 66 22.99 -4.75 4.28
C PHE A 66 21.60 -4.35 4.80
N TYR A 67 21.43 -4.21 6.12
CA TYR A 67 20.16 -3.77 6.70
C TYR A 67 19.80 -2.33 6.37
N ASN A 68 20.78 -1.44 6.22
CA ASN A 68 20.57 -0.06 5.80
C ASN A 68 20.08 0.03 4.34
N ASN A 69 20.36 -0.97 3.51
CA ASN A 69 19.85 -1.05 2.14
C ASN A 69 18.40 -1.54 2.07
N ILE A 70 17.84 -2.03 3.17
CA ILE A 70 16.40 -2.34 3.26
C ILE A 70 15.65 -1.02 3.39
N THR A 71 14.92 -0.66 2.35
CA THR A 71 14.08 0.54 2.32
C THR A 71 12.58 0.24 2.37
N THR A 72 12.21 -1.02 2.24
CA THR A 72 10.83 -1.43 1.99
C THR A 72 10.50 -2.67 2.82
N ILE A 73 9.34 -2.66 3.46
CA ILE A 73 8.77 -3.81 4.16
C ILE A 73 7.34 -3.98 3.65
N HIS A 74 7.09 -4.98 2.80
CA HIS A 74 5.75 -5.22 2.21
C HIS A 74 4.93 -6.30 2.91
N ASN A 75 5.51 -6.97 3.90
CA ASN A 75 4.84 -8.02 4.63
C ASN A 75 4.27 -7.52 5.94
N GLU A 76 2.94 -7.53 6.04
CA GLU A 76 2.20 -7.09 7.21
C GLU A 76 2.53 -7.88 8.50
N ILE A 77 3.00 -9.14 8.38
CA ILE A 77 3.40 -9.99 9.51
C ILE A 77 4.93 -10.04 9.72
N PHE A 78 5.70 -9.15 9.09
CA PHE A 78 7.16 -9.12 9.19
C PHE A 78 7.65 -9.06 10.65
N PHE A 79 6.97 -8.30 11.50
CA PHE A 79 7.34 -8.11 12.91
C PHE A 79 6.86 -9.23 13.83
N ASN A 80 6.18 -10.26 13.31
CA ASN A 80 5.76 -11.43 14.09
C ASN A 80 6.87 -12.47 14.24
N GLN A 81 7.99 -12.32 13.52
CA GLN A 81 9.15 -13.18 13.66
C GLN A 81 10.06 -12.67 14.80
N LEU A 82 10.88 -13.57 15.34
CA LEU A 82 11.93 -13.16 16.26
C LEU A 82 13.00 -12.40 15.49
N ILE A 83 13.14 -11.11 15.79
CA ILE A 83 14.18 -10.24 15.23
C ILE A 83 15.16 -9.89 16.35
N LEU A 84 16.45 -10.01 16.04
CA LEU A 84 17.51 -9.71 16.98
C LEU A 84 17.50 -8.20 17.34
N PRO A 85 17.56 -7.82 18.64
CA PRO A 85 17.48 -6.42 19.08
C PRO A 85 18.56 -5.49 18.51
N GLU A 86 19.67 -6.05 18.02
CA GLU A 86 20.76 -5.32 17.40
C GLU A 86 20.40 -4.80 16.00
N ILE A 87 19.42 -5.42 15.34
CA ILE A 87 19.02 -5.07 13.97
C ILE A 87 18.23 -3.77 13.99
N ARG A 88 18.71 -2.78 13.24
CA ARG A 88 18.02 -1.49 13.06
C ARG A 88 17.84 -1.15 11.59
N LEU A 89 16.59 -0.94 11.19
CA LEU A 89 16.18 -0.54 9.85
C LEU A 89 15.87 0.97 9.86
N ARG A 90 16.86 1.77 9.48
CA ARG A 90 16.77 3.25 9.59
C ARG A 90 16.27 3.94 8.32
N ASN A 91 16.27 3.23 7.21
CA ASN A 91 16.05 3.80 5.87
C ASN A 91 14.73 3.35 5.25
N ILE A 92 13.74 3.00 6.09
CA ILE A 92 12.44 2.57 5.60
C ILE A 92 11.71 3.75 4.97
N ASN A 93 11.45 3.62 3.67
CA ASN A 93 10.73 4.58 2.85
C ASN A 93 9.30 4.12 2.54
N ASP A 94 9.07 2.81 2.54
CA ASP A 94 7.78 2.17 2.26
C ASP A 94 7.50 1.04 3.26
N LEU A 95 6.38 1.12 3.95
CA LEU A 95 6.04 0.23 5.06
C LEU A 95 4.60 -0.28 4.92
N HIS A 96 4.45 -1.59 4.88
CA HIS A 96 3.18 -2.28 5.05
C HIS A 96 3.17 -2.93 6.43
N ILE A 97 2.16 -2.60 7.24
CA ILE A 97 2.06 -3.10 8.61
C ILE A 97 0.61 -3.41 8.99
N ARG A 98 0.46 -4.46 9.77
CA ARG A 98 -0.81 -4.85 10.39
C ARG A 98 -0.97 -4.25 11.77
N LEU A 99 -2.18 -3.80 12.09
CA LEU A 99 -2.54 -3.43 13.46
C LEU A 99 -3.09 -4.64 14.24
N PRO A 100 -2.82 -4.75 15.56
CA PRO A 100 -1.96 -3.86 16.36
C PRO A 100 -0.48 -4.01 16.02
N ILE A 101 0.27 -2.92 16.18
CA ILE A 101 1.72 -2.88 15.98
C ILE A 101 2.39 -3.77 17.03
N ASN A 102 3.27 -4.66 16.59
CA ASN A 102 4.08 -5.48 17.49
C ASN A 102 5.04 -4.60 18.32
N ASP A 103 5.20 -4.89 19.61
CA ASP A 103 6.08 -4.11 20.51
C ASP A 103 7.53 -4.01 20.03
N GLN A 104 8.02 -5.01 19.29
CA GLN A 104 9.38 -5.01 18.72
C GLN A 104 9.55 -4.00 17.58
N PHE A 105 8.46 -3.55 16.95
CA PHE A 105 8.49 -2.64 15.80
C PHE A 105 9.36 -1.40 16.07
N TRP A 106 9.14 -0.74 17.21
CA TRP A 106 9.85 0.49 17.55
C TRP A 106 11.33 0.28 17.90
N LEU A 107 11.73 -0.94 18.24
CA LEU A 107 13.13 -1.29 18.45
C LEU A 107 13.85 -1.45 17.11
N ILE A 108 13.18 -2.06 16.14
CA ILE A 108 13.73 -2.41 14.83
C ILE A 108 13.68 -1.21 13.88
N VAL A 109 12.59 -0.45 13.90
CA VAL A 109 12.37 0.75 13.08
C VAL A 109 12.29 1.96 14.02
N PRO A 110 13.44 2.44 14.54
CA PRO A 110 13.46 3.47 15.57
C PRO A 110 13.09 4.87 15.04
N SER A 111 13.12 5.07 13.72
CA SER A 111 12.79 6.34 13.06
C SER A 111 12.00 6.08 11.78
N LEU A 112 11.01 6.93 11.51
CA LEU A 112 10.19 6.95 10.29
C LEU A 112 10.39 8.25 9.51
N GLU A 113 11.50 8.96 9.74
CA GLU A 113 11.80 10.23 9.05
C GLU A 113 11.84 10.09 7.53
N ARG A 114 12.24 8.93 7.00
CA ARG A 114 12.31 8.72 5.54
C ARG A 114 11.04 8.09 4.98
N LEU A 115 10.07 7.76 5.83
CA LEU A 115 8.86 7.06 5.41
C LEU A 115 8.03 7.97 4.51
N SER A 116 7.82 7.52 3.28
CA SER A 116 7.07 8.23 2.24
C SER A 116 5.74 7.54 1.90
N SER A 117 5.67 6.22 2.13
CA SER A 117 4.51 5.37 1.88
C SER A 117 4.21 4.49 3.09
N LEU A 118 2.95 4.43 3.50
CA LEU A 118 2.46 3.59 4.58
C LEU A 118 1.17 2.88 4.15
N ASN A 119 1.18 1.55 4.19
CA ASN A 119 -0.02 0.73 4.06
C ASN A 119 -0.34 0.09 5.41
N ILE A 120 -1.58 0.26 5.86
CA ILE A 120 -2.11 -0.28 7.09
C ILE A 120 -3.18 -1.32 6.78
N SER A 121 -3.03 -2.52 7.35
CA SER A 121 -4.10 -3.52 7.39
C SER A 121 -4.72 -3.66 8.78
N TYR A 122 -5.95 -4.17 8.83
CA TYR A 122 -6.73 -4.38 10.06
C TYR A 122 -7.02 -3.11 10.88
N HIS A 123 -7.46 -2.06 10.17
CA HIS A 123 -7.88 -0.81 10.79
C HIS A 123 -9.14 -0.97 11.65
N THR A 124 -9.05 -0.56 12.92
CA THR A 124 -10.20 -0.44 13.83
C THR A 124 -10.02 0.75 14.77
N ASP A 125 -11.12 1.29 15.29
CA ASP A 125 -11.12 2.40 16.25
C ASP A 125 -10.35 2.07 17.54
N HIS A 126 -10.20 0.79 17.90
CA HIS A 126 -9.39 0.35 19.03
C HIS A 126 -7.90 0.67 18.86
N PHE A 127 -7.41 0.77 17.63
CA PHE A 127 -5.98 1.03 17.33
C PHE A 127 -5.70 2.47 16.90
N GLN A 128 -6.66 3.38 17.12
CA GLN A 128 -6.52 4.79 16.74
C GLN A 128 -5.21 5.41 17.27
N SER A 129 -4.87 5.17 18.53
CA SER A 129 -3.67 5.76 19.14
C SER A 129 -2.38 5.25 18.50
N GLN A 130 -2.34 3.99 18.09
CA GLN A 130 -1.17 3.40 17.44
C GLN A 130 -0.96 3.94 16.03
N LEU A 131 -2.04 4.05 15.24
CA LEU A 131 -1.96 4.63 13.91
C LEU A 131 -1.60 6.13 13.98
N GLN A 132 -2.20 6.89 14.91
CA GLN A 132 -1.81 8.29 15.07
C GLN A 132 -0.33 8.42 15.48
N ALA A 133 0.17 7.55 16.37
CA ALA A 133 1.59 7.56 16.74
C ALA A 133 2.54 7.24 15.58
N LEU A 134 2.14 6.37 14.63
CA LEU A 134 2.88 6.14 13.38
C LEU A 134 2.92 7.41 12.54
N LEU A 135 1.75 8.03 12.34
CA LEU A 135 1.61 9.25 11.55
C LEU A 135 2.42 10.42 12.14
N ASP A 136 2.42 10.59 13.46
CA ASP A 136 3.15 11.66 14.14
C ASP A 136 4.68 11.51 13.99
N ARG A 137 5.16 10.27 13.86
CA ARG A 137 6.59 9.95 13.68
C ARG A 137 7.05 9.92 12.23
N ALA A 138 6.13 10.05 11.27
CA ALA A 138 6.40 10.02 9.83
C ALA A 138 6.15 11.40 9.20
N PRO A 139 7.02 12.40 9.46
CA PRO A 139 6.79 13.78 9.03
C PRO A 139 6.84 13.98 7.51
N HIS A 140 7.38 13.01 6.76
CA HIS A 140 7.50 13.06 5.30
C HIS A 140 6.57 12.07 4.57
N LEU A 141 5.60 11.50 5.30
CA LEU A 141 4.65 10.55 4.74
C LEU A 141 3.76 11.22 3.70
N ARG A 142 3.87 10.81 2.44
CA ARG A 142 3.10 11.35 1.32
C ARG A 142 1.88 10.49 0.99
N TYR A 143 2.05 9.16 1.03
CA TYR A 143 1.05 8.19 0.65
C TYR A 143 0.61 7.38 1.88
N LEU A 144 -0.70 7.38 2.13
CA LEU A 144 -1.34 6.55 3.16
C LEU A 144 -2.37 5.64 2.50
N CYS A 145 -2.27 4.35 2.74
CA CYS A 145 -3.26 3.35 2.36
C CYS A 145 -3.82 2.69 3.61
N ILE A 146 -5.15 2.55 3.66
CA ILE A 146 -5.81 1.78 4.71
C ILE A 146 -6.61 0.68 4.02
N ASP A 147 -6.10 -0.53 4.13
CA ASP A 147 -6.69 -1.74 3.59
C ASP A 147 -7.48 -2.46 4.69
N GLN A 148 -8.67 -2.93 4.34
CA GLN A 148 -9.54 -3.62 5.27
C GLN A 148 -10.27 -4.75 4.56
N ASP A 149 -9.71 -5.95 4.62
CA ASP A 149 -10.27 -7.12 3.94
C ASP A 149 -11.67 -7.51 4.48
N GLN A 150 -11.89 -7.30 5.77
CA GLN A 150 -13.16 -7.62 6.42
C GLN A 150 -14.16 -6.48 6.25
N SER A 151 -15.40 -6.82 5.90
CA SER A 151 -16.52 -5.88 5.89
C SER A 151 -16.90 -5.52 7.34
N LEU A 152 -16.21 -4.54 7.91
CA LEU A 152 -16.55 -3.94 9.20
C LEU A 152 -17.29 -2.62 8.97
N PRO A 153 -18.07 -2.16 9.96
CA PRO A 153 -18.62 -0.80 9.94
C PRO A 153 -17.52 0.24 9.73
N LEU A 154 -17.89 1.41 9.18
CA LEU A 154 -16.97 2.53 9.02
C LEU A 154 -16.39 2.95 10.39
N GLN A 155 -15.06 3.00 10.45
CA GLN A 155 -14.32 3.36 11.65
C GLN A 155 -14.28 4.89 11.80
N ILE A 156 -14.82 5.42 12.89
CA ILE A 156 -14.99 6.88 13.07
C ILE A 156 -13.62 7.57 13.21
N SER A 157 -12.60 6.84 13.69
CA SER A 157 -11.23 7.34 13.80
C SER A 157 -10.63 7.76 12.46
N LEU A 158 -11.11 7.20 11.34
CA LEU A 158 -10.66 7.55 9.99
C LEU A 158 -10.67 9.06 9.73
N PHE A 159 -11.71 9.74 10.23
CA PHE A 159 -11.90 11.19 10.05
C PHE A 159 -11.09 12.05 11.03
N LYS A 160 -10.40 11.43 11.99
CA LYS A 160 -9.67 12.13 13.06
C LYS A 160 -8.16 12.12 12.87
N TYR A 161 -7.64 11.25 12.01
CA TYR A 161 -6.20 11.15 11.81
C TYR A 161 -5.61 12.44 11.28
N THR A 162 -4.40 12.76 11.73
CA THR A 162 -3.66 13.95 11.29
C THR A 162 -2.28 13.55 10.81
N ASN A 163 -1.87 14.09 9.66
CA ASN A 163 -0.49 14.11 9.20
C ASN A 163 -0.39 15.17 8.10
N LYS A 164 0.37 16.24 8.30
CA LYS A 164 0.41 17.41 7.40
C LYS A 164 1.06 17.15 6.03
N SER A 165 1.65 15.99 5.83
CA SER A 165 2.43 15.65 4.64
C SER A 165 1.69 14.68 3.72
N VAL A 166 0.66 13.99 4.22
CA VAL A 166 -0.14 13.07 3.41
C VAL A 166 -0.85 13.88 2.32
N ARG A 167 -0.62 13.49 1.07
CA ARG A 167 -1.25 14.06 -0.13
C ARG A 167 -2.04 13.01 -0.90
N GLU A 168 -1.72 11.73 -0.70
CA GLU A 168 -2.36 10.63 -1.39
C GLU A 168 -3.00 9.72 -0.34
N PHE A 169 -4.30 9.55 -0.43
CA PHE A 169 -5.07 8.74 0.51
C PHE A 169 -5.82 7.64 -0.24
N ASN A 170 -5.45 6.40 0.03
CA ASN A 170 -6.01 5.23 -0.62
C ASN A 170 -6.90 4.42 0.33
N LEU A 171 -8.19 4.37 -0.01
CA LEU A 171 -9.24 3.61 0.65
C LEU A 171 -9.89 2.62 -0.33
N GLN A 172 -9.22 2.27 -1.43
CA GLN A 172 -9.79 1.39 -2.45
C GLN A 172 -10.02 -0.04 -1.94
N ASN A 173 -9.16 -0.54 -1.06
CA ASN A 173 -9.36 -1.85 -0.44
C ASN A 173 -9.95 -1.72 0.98
N TYR A 174 -10.48 -0.54 1.32
CA TYR A 174 -11.32 -0.38 2.48
C TYR A 174 -12.68 -0.98 2.12
N ASN A 175 -13.00 -2.18 2.60
CA ASN A 175 -14.21 -2.95 2.24
C ASN A 175 -15.50 -2.30 2.80
N TYR A 176 -15.77 -1.09 2.34
CA TYR A 176 -16.86 -0.20 2.72
C TYR A 176 -17.15 0.76 1.55
N SER A 177 -18.40 1.17 1.38
CA SER A 177 -18.78 2.16 0.38
C SER A 177 -19.35 3.38 1.08
N PHE A 178 -18.72 4.53 0.85
CA PHE A 178 -19.04 5.78 1.55
C PHE A 178 -20.31 6.40 0.96
N ASP A 179 -21.24 6.83 1.81
CA ASP A 179 -22.38 7.65 1.40
C ASP A 179 -22.06 9.15 1.40
N GLU A 180 -23.08 9.96 1.14
CA GLU A 180 -22.99 11.41 1.01
C GLU A 180 -22.53 12.08 2.31
N GLU A 181 -23.08 11.68 3.47
CA GLU A 181 -22.72 12.25 4.76
C GLU A 181 -21.27 11.90 5.13
N GLU A 182 -20.87 10.65 4.90
CA GLU A 182 -19.53 10.16 5.18
C GLU A 182 -18.49 10.80 4.25
N CYS A 183 -18.83 11.00 2.97
CA CYS A 183 -17.99 11.76 2.04
C CYS A 183 -17.85 13.23 2.50
N MET A 184 -18.92 13.88 2.94
CA MET A 184 -18.84 15.23 3.51
C MET A 184 -17.94 15.26 4.76
N ARG A 185 -18.03 14.26 5.63
CA ARG A 185 -17.14 14.14 6.81
C ARG A 185 -15.68 13.93 6.41
N LEU A 186 -15.44 13.14 5.36
CA LEU A 186 -14.10 12.96 4.79
C LEU A 186 -13.54 14.28 4.27
N CYS A 187 -14.32 15.07 3.52
CA CYS A 187 -13.90 16.36 2.98
C CYS A 187 -13.41 17.33 4.07
N HIS A 188 -14.04 17.28 5.26
CA HIS A 188 -13.68 18.13 6.40
C HIS A 188 -12.67 17.50 7.35
N SER A 189 -12.25 16.26 7.11
CA SER A 189 -11.26 15.59 7.95
C SER A 189 -9.86 16.19 7.72
N PRO A 190 -8.94 16.12 8.70
CA PRO A 190 -7.60 16.67 8.54
C PRO A 190 -6.82 16.04 7.37
N LEU A 191 -6.99 14.74 7.12
CA LEU A 191 -6.41 14.08 5.94
C LEU A 191 -7.11 14.52 4.64
N GLY A 192 -8.45 14.63 4.65
CA GLY A 192 -9.21 15.01 3.47
C GLY A 192 -8.93 16.43 2.98
N ILE A 193 -8.81 17.41 3.89
CA ILE A 193 -8.59 18.82 3.54
C ILE A 193 -7.35 19.02 2.66
N GLN A 194 -6.28 18.26 2.89
CA GLN A 194 -4.99 18.38 2.19
C GLN A 194 -4.77 17.29 1.12
N CYS A 195 -5.73 16.39 0.97
CA CYS A 195 -5.64 15.28 0.02
C CYS A 195 -5.69 15.82 -1.41
N GLN A 196 -4.73 15.40 -2.22
CA GLN A 196 -4.62 15.72 -3.65
C GLN A 196 -5.04 14.53 -4.52
N ILE A 197 -4.79 13.30 -4.06
CA ILE A 197 -5.18 12.07 -4.76
C ILE A 197 -5.96 11.19 -3.80
N LEU A 198 -7.22 10.93 -4.12
CA LEU A 198 -8.09 10.06 -3.33
C LEU A 198 -8.45 8.81 -4.13
N PHE A 199 -8.31 7.65 -3.52
CA PHE A 199 -8.89 6.39 -4.01
C PHE A 199 -9.98 5.95 -3.05
N ILE A 200 -11.21 5.74 -3.54
CA ILE A 200 -12.36 5.49 -2.66
C ILE A 200 -13.47 4.69 -3.36
N HIS A 201 -14.26 3.96 -2.57
CA HIS A 201 -15.52 3.37 -3.02
C HIS A 201 -16.70 4.18 -2.46
N VAL A 202 -17.68 4.51 -3.30
CA VAL A 202 -18.87 5.28 -2.87
C VAL A 202 -20.17 4.54 -3.19
N LYS A 203 -21.21 4.79 -2.40
CA LYS A 203 -22.52 4.18 -2.61
C LYS A 203 -23.18 4.70 -3.88
N ASN A 204 -23.15 6.01 -4.10
CA ASN A 204 -23.90 6.65 -5.19
C ASN A 204 -23.10 7.73 -5.93
N ARG A 205 -23.62 8.16 -7.08
CA ARG A 205 -23.01 9.22 -7.91
C ARG A 205 -22.98 10.59 -7.24
N GLN A 206 -23.91 10.86 -6.30
CA GLN A 206 -23.98 12.13 -5.58
C GLN A 206 -22.80 12.29 -4.61
N SER A 207 -22.34 11.20 -3.99
CA SER A 207 -21.09 11.16 -3.21
C SER A 207 -19.88 11.62 -4.04
N ILE A 208 -19.83 11.30 -5.34
CA ILE A 208 -18.75 11.75 -6.25
C ILE A 208 -18.76 13.27 -6.37
N ILE A 209 -19.94 13.85 -6.63
CA ILE A 209 -20.12 15.29 -6.75
C ILE A 209 -19.72 16.00 -5.45
N ILE A 210 -20.08 15.43 -4.30
CA ILE A 210 -19.70 15.94 -2.98
C ILE A 210 -18.17 16.02 -2.84
N LEU A 211 -17.46 14.95 -3.16
CA LEU A 211 -15.99 14.90 -3.04
C LEU A 211 -15.34 15.95 -3.96
N VAL A 212 -15.73 15.99 -5.24
CA VAL A 212 -15.16 16.95 -6.21
C VAL A 212 -15.42 18.40 -5.81
N LYS A 213 -16.60 18.71 -5.27
CA LYS A 213 -16.96 20.09 -4.91
C LYS A 213 -16.32 20.57 -3.60
N ASN A 214 -16.09 19.68 -2.64
CA ASN A 214 -15.73 20.08 -1.27
C ASN A 214 -14.28 19.78 -0.90
N MET A 215 -13.59 18.87 -1.60
CA MET A 215 -12.17 18.63 -1.37
C MET A 215 -11.32 19.62 -2.16
N ILE A 216 -11.11 20.81 -1.59
CA ILE A 216 -10.50 21.97 -2.26
C ILE A 216 -9.10 21.74 -2.86
N ASN A 217 -8.35 20.75 -2.37
CA ASN A 217 -7.00 20.43 -2.84
C ASN A 217 -6.95 19.19 -3.74
N LEU A 218 -8.10 18.55 -3.99
CA LEU A 218 -8.20 17.32 -4.77
C LEU A 218 -7.90 17.62 -6.24
N GLN A 219 -6.95 16.87 -6.79
CA GLN A 219 -6.53 16.95 -8.20
C GLN A 219 -6.93 15.69 -8.95
N VAL A 220 -6.93 14.54 -8.27
CA VAL A 220 -7.28 13.24 -8.87
C VAL A 220 -8.17 12.46 -7.93
N LEU A 221 -9.30 11.98 -8.47
CA LEU A 221 -10.22 11.09 -7.79
C LEU A 221 -10.30 9.76 -8.54
N HIS A 222 -9.89 8.69 -7.89
CA HIS A 222 -10.08 7.31 -8.33
C HIS A 222 -11.25 6.71 -7.57
N ILE A 223 -12.30 6.31 -8.28
CA ILE A 223 -13.56 5.97 -7.65
C ILE A 223 -14.19 4.71 -8.24
N LYS A 224 -14.71 3.85 -7.35
CA LYS A 224 -15.72 2.84 -7.72
C LYS A 224 -17.06 3.25 -7.14
N CYS A 225 -18.12 3.15 -7.92
CA CYS A 225 -19.46 3.57 -7.54
C CYS A 225 -20.43 2.40 -7.60
N ASN A 226 -21.22 2.18 -6.55
CA ASN A 226 -22.17 1.05 -6.50
C ASN A 226 -23.47 1.29 -7.28
N ASP A 227 -23.77 2.54 -7.68
CA ASP A 227 -24.94 2.85 -8.53
C ASP A 227 -24.99 1.99 -9.81
N GLU A 228 -23.83 1.55 -10.33
CA GLU A 228 -23.77 0.69 -11.52
C GLU A 228 -24.29 -0.74 -11.28
N MET A 229 -24.30 -1.22 -10.03
CA MET A 229 -24.68 -2.60 -9.69
C MET A 229 -26.20 -2.80 -9.65
N PHE A 230 -26.95 -1.78 -9.19
CA PHE A 230 -28.40 -1.89 -9.00
C PHE A 230 -29.17 -1.97 -10.32
N ASN A 231 -28.72 -1.27 -11.37
CA ASN A 231 -29.37 -1.32 -12.68
C ASN A 231 -29.24 -2.69 -13.38
N LYS A 232 -28.29 -3.55 -12.95
CA LYS A 232 -28.09 -4.89 -13.53
C LYS A 232 -28.91 -5.99 -12.85
N GLN A 233 -29.29 -5.82 -11.58
CA GLN A 233 -30.09 -6.84 -10.86
C GLN A 233 -31.60 -6.68 -11.10
N SER A 234 -32.06 -5.48 -11.45
CA SER A 234 -33.47 -5.23 -11.76
C SER A 234 -33.92 -5.79 -13.11
N THR A 235 -32.99 -6.21 -13.97
CA THR A 235 -33.28 -6.75 -15.31
C THR A 235 -33.23 -8.28 -15.40
N SER A 236 -32.89 -9.00 -14.32
CA SER A 236 -32.73 -10.47 -14.35
C SER A 236 -33.89 -11.25 -13.72
N ASN A 237 -35.01 -10.61 -13.34
CA ASN A 237 -36.12 -11.28 -12.65
C ASN A 237 -37.43 -11.39 -13.45
N GLU A 238 -37.43 -11.11 -14.75
CA GLU A 238 -38.57 -11.43 -15.62
C GLU A 238 -38.13 -12.31 -16.79
N ASN A 239 -38.68 -13.53 -16.78
CA ASN A 239 -38.77 -14.51 -17.87
C ASN A 239 -37.62 -15.51 -18.04
N ASN A 240 -37.95 -16.73 -17.61
CA ASN A 240 -37.35 -17.97 -18.13
C ASN A 240 -37.63 -18.08 -19.63
N ASN A 241 -36.57 -18.43 -20.37
CA ASN A 241 -36.48 -18.94 -21.74
C ASN A 241 -35.84 -17.97 -22.76
N GLU A 242 -34.91 -18.58 -23.50
CA GLU A 242 -34.17 -18.10 -24.67
C GLU A 242 -32.78 -17.49 -24.43
N GLN A 243 -31.80 -18.28 -24.86
CA GLN A 243 -30.42 -17.90 -25.11
C GLN A 243 -30.37 -16.79 -26.16
N PHE A 244 -29.95 -15.60 -25.77
CA PHE A 244 -29.24 -14.66 -26.64
C PHE A 244 -28.18 -13.94 -25.80
N TYR A 245 -26.91 -14.18 -26.12
CA TYR A 245 -25.82 -13.28 -25.70
C TYR A 245 -25.94 -12.04 -26.57
N ASP A 246 -26.73 -11.06 -26.11
CA ASP A 246 -26.78 -9.75 -26.71
C ASP A 246 -25.80 -8.83 -25.96
N GLU A 247 -24.71 -8.48 -26.64
CA GLU A 247 -23.62 -7.60 -26.19
C GLU A 247 -24.06 -6.13 -26.16
N ASN A 248 -25.15 -5.79 -25.46
CA ASN A 248 -25.50 -4.39 -25.24
C ASN A 248 -24.65 -3.80 -24.10
N ILE A 249 -23.43 -3.46 -24.48
CA ILE A 249 -22.42 -2.68 -23.75
C ILE A 249 -22.83 -1.19 -23.64
N GLU A 250 -24.04 -0.79 -24.04
CA GLU A 250 -24.43 0.63 -24.09
C GLU A 250 -24.65 1.29 -22.70
N ASN A 251 -25.03 0.54 -21.66
CA ASN A 251 -25.25 1.12 -20.32
C ASN A 251 -23.96 1.36 -19.49
N LYS A 252 -22.78 1.04 -20.02
CA LYS A 252 -21.51 1.22 -19.28
C LYS A 252 -21.01 2.66 -19.24
N ASP A 253 -21.57 3.54 -20.06
CA ASP A 253 -21.15 4.95 -20.16
C ASP A 253 -22.16 5.93 -19.57
N ASP A 254 -23.32 5.48 -19.09
CA ASP A 254 -24.34 6.34 -18.47
C ASP A 254 -23.79 7.13 -17.28
N LEU A 255 -23.03 6.48 -16.39
CA LEU A 255 -22.42 7.17 -15.25
C LEU A 255 -21.36 8.17 -15.70
N ILE A 256 -20.55 7.83 -16.72
CA ILE A 256 -19.52 8.72 -17.24
C ILE A 256 -20.17 9.94 -17.90
N GLN A 257 -21.20 9.73 -18.71
CA GLN A 257 -21.93 10.80 -19.37
C GLN A 257 -22.63 11.68 -18.34
N TRP A 258 -23.31 11.07 -17.37
CA TRP A 258 -23.93 11.81 -16.26
C TRP A 258 -22.90 12.65 -15.50
N LEU A 259 -21.71 12.10 -15.20
CA LEU A 259 -20.64 12.84 -14.54
C LEU A 259 -20.13 14.00 -15.40
N LYS A 260 -19.96 13.81 -16.71
CA LYS A 260 -19.59 14.89 -17.64
C LYS A 260 -20.63 16.02 -17.66
N ASP A 261 -21.91 15.69 -17.48
CA ASP A 261 -22.99 16.67 -17.48
C ASP A 261 -23.13 17.42 -16.15
N HIS A 262 -22.67 16.84 -15.03
CA HIS A 262 -22.88 17.37 -13.68
C HIS A 262 -21.61 17.89 -12.99
N LEU A 263 -20.42 17.57 -13.50
CA LEU A 263 -19.15 18.09 -13.03
C LEU A 263 -18.75 19.38 -13.78
N PRO A 264 -17.88 20.21 -13.19
CA PRO A 264 -17.29 21.34 -13.91
C PRO A 264 -16.63 20.89 -15.21
N SER A 265 -16.72 21.72 -16.25
CA SER A 265 -16.11 21.42 -17.56
C SER A 265 -14.58 21.35 -17.53
N THR A 266 -13.94 21.80 -16.44
CA THR A 266 -12.51 21.62 -16.20
C THR A 266 -12.15 20.19 -15.82
N CYS A 267 -13.13 19.39 -15.36
CA CYS A 267 -12.89 18.02 -14.96
C CYS A 267 -12.81 17.08 -16.16
N LEU A 268 -11.81 16.20 -16.17
CA LEU A 268 -11.69 15.13 -17.16
C LEU A 268 -12.08 13.79 -16.55
N VAL A 269 -13.20 13.22 -16.99
CA VAL A 269 -13.71 11.92 -16.54
C VAL A 269 -13.28 10.83 -17.52
N VAL A 270 -12.54 9.84 -17.03
CA VAL A 270 -11.98 8.74 -17.81
C VAL A 270 -12.27 7.41 -17.12
N LYS A 271 -12.63 6.38 -17.89
CA LYS A 271 -12.72 5.01 -17.40
C LYS A 271 -11.34 4.37 -17.36
N ASP A 272 -11.02 3.64 -16.30
CA ASP A 272 -9.77 2.89 -16.28
C ASP A 272 -9.84 1.73 -17.29
N LEU A 273 -8.84 1.63 -18.17
CA LEU A 273 -8.78 0.61 -19.22
C LEU A 273 -8.61 -0.80 -18.64
N HIS A 274 -8.04 -0.92 -17.45
CA HIS A 274 -7.76 -2.22 -16.82
C HIS A 274 -8.85 -2.66 -15.84
N SER A 275 -9.75 -1.76 -15.43
CA SER A 275 -10.82 -2.05 -14.48
C SER A 275 -12.10 -1.32 -14.88
N THR A 276 -13.06 -2.06 -15.44
CA THR A 276 -14.31 -1.47 -15.95
C THR A 276 -15.18 -0.81 -14.88
N SER A 277 -14.92 -1.04 -13.59
CA SER A 277 -15.63 -0.42 -12.48
C SER A 277 -14.91 0.77 -11.85
N LEU A 278 -13.68 1.08 -12.32
CA LEU A 278 -12.90 2.20 -11.79
C LEU A 278 -13.01 3.39 -12.74
N ILE A 279 -13.45 4.52 -12.19
CA ILE A 279 -13.51 5.82 -12.87
C ILE A 279 -12.40 6.69 -12.29
N ARG A 280 -11.72 7.44 -13.16
CA ARG A 280 -10.72 8.44 -12.80
C ARG A 280 -11.22 9.81 -13.21
N ILE A 281 -11.18 10.75 -12.29
CA ILE A 281 -11.56 12.15 -12.53
C ILE A 281 -10.33 13.00 -12.23
N TRP A 282 -9.88 13.77 -13.22
CA TRP A 282 -8.88 14.83 -13.04
C TRP A 282 -9.62 16.14 -12.83
N ILE A 283 -9.26 16.91 -11.79
CA ILE A 283 -9.98 18.12 -11.33
C ILE A 283 -9.13 19.37 -11.58
#